data_AF-A0A1L8MY74-F1
#
_entry.id   AF-A0A1L8MY74-F1
#
_cell.length_a   1.000
_cell.length_b   1.000
_cell.length_c   1.000
_cell.angle_alpha   90.00
_cell.angle_beta   90.00
_cell.angle_gamma   90.00
#
_symmetry.space_group_name_H-M   'P 1'
#
loop_
_entity.id
_entity.type
_entity.pdbx_description
1 polymer ?
#
loop_
_entity_poly.entity_id
_entity_poly.type
_entity_poly.pdbx_seq_one_letter_code
_entity_poly.pdbx_strand_id
1 'polypeptide(L)'
;MINNNETTNFWLTKEKDLGEKIIAKSFARLIGKARNGLIEKKGLLYCTADNIYFEDFAKSTMYDFILPQNTNYEKFSMQFQISDISHMLKVSEPSAIACCQNKRTKAKPISTIQRFFTSTAWEIQFNSDISYFFELLNPNGFIEVINKA
;
A
#
# COMPACT_ATOMS: atom_id res chain seq x y z
N MET A 1 13.48 -20.61 4.91
CA MET A 1 14.41 -19.48 4.74
C MET A 1 14.31 -19.05 3.29
N ILE A 2 13.78 -17.86 3.01
CA ILE A 2 13.83 -17.31 1.65
C ILE A 2 15.29 -16.96 1.38
N ASN A 3 15.87 -17.44 0.29
CA ASN A 3 17.27 -17.16 -0.05
C ASN A 3 17.45 -15.66 -0.27
N ASN A 4 18.40 -15.03 0.43
CA ASN A 4 18.70 -13.59 0.26
C ASN A 4 19.00 -13.21 -1.21
N ASN A 5 19.52 -14.15 -2.01
CA ASN A 5 19.78 -13.96 -3.43
C ASN A 5 18.51 -13.80 -4.28
N GLU A 6 17.44 -14.55 -3.99
CA GLU A 6 16.19 -14.46 -4.76
C GLU A 6 15.49 -13.13 -4.53
N THR A 7 15.46 -12.67 -3.28
CA THR A 7 14.89 -11.36 -2.93
C THR A 7 15.68 -10.23 -3.59
N THR A 8 17.01 -10.33 -3.59
CA THR A 8 17.87 -9.31 -4.23
C THR A 8 17.65 -9.27 -5.74
N ASN A 9 17.64 -10.43 -6.39
CA ASN A 9 17.39 -10.53 -7.84
C ASN A 9 16.00 -10.00 -8.21
N PHE A 10 14.97 -10.26 -7.40
CA PHE A 10 13.64 -9.71 -7.62
C PHE A 10 13.66 -8.18 -7.69
N TRP A 11 14.31 -7.51 -6.73
CA TRP A 11 14.36 -6.05 -6.71
C TRP A 11 15.23 -5.47 -7.82
N LEU A 12 16.37 -6.11 -8.16
CA LEU A 12 17.21 -5.67 -9.28
C LEU A 12 16.48 -5.75 -10.62
N THR A 13 15.72 -6.82 -10.84
CA THR A 13 14.86 -6.93 -12.03
C THR A 13 13.81 -5.84 -12.04
N LYS A 14 13.14 -5.58 -10.90
CA LYS A 14 12.16 -4.50 -10.80
C LYS A 14 12.74 -3.12 -11.10
N GLU A 15 13.92 -2.80 -10.56
CA GLU A 15 14.61 -1.53 -10.87
C GLU A 15 14.98 -1.42 -12.35
N LYS A 16 15.44 -2.52 -12.96
CA LYS A 16 15.71 -2.58 -14.39
C LYS A 16 14.46 -2.35 -15.24
N ASP A 17 13.33 -2.97 -14.87
CA ASP A 17 12.06 -2.85 -15.59
C ASP A 17 11.49 -1.42 -15.49
N LEU A 18 11.67 -0.75 -14.34
CA LEU A 18 11.25 0.63 -14.11
C LEU A 18 12.22 1.65 -14.74
N GLY A 19 13.48 1.27 -14.97
CA GLY A 19 14.55 2.19 -15.35
C GLY A 19 14.98 3.14 -14.21
N GLU A 20 14.49 2.91 -12.99
CA GLU A 20 14.67 3.77 -11.83
C GLU A 20 15.02 2.94 -10.59
N LYS A 21 15.80 3.55 -9.69
CA LYS A 21 16.16 2.92 -8.41
C LYS A 21 14.98 2.95 -7.45
N ILE A 22 14.72 1.82 -6.80
CA ILE A 22 13.71 1.72 -5.74
C ILE A 22 14.35 2.17 -4.43
N ILE A 23 13.79 3.21 -3.83
CA ILE A 23 14.35 3.86 -2.65
C ILE A 23 13.63 3.47 -1.35
N ALA A 24 12.36 3.05 -1.44
CA ALA A 24 11.66 2.43 -0.33
C ALA A 24 10.72 1.32 -0.80
N LYS A 25 10.48 0.35 0.10
CA LYS A 25 9.63 -0.82 -0.15
C LYS A 25 9.05 -1.35 1.15
N SER A 26 7.83 -1.84 1.10
CA SER A 26 7.14 -2.48 2.22
C SER A 26 6.10 -3.47 1.73
N PHE A 27 5.92 -4.54 2.50
CA PHE A 27 4.65 -5.27 2.44
C PHE A 27 3.52 -4.33 2.82
N ALA A 28 2.42 -4.41 2.08
CA ALA A 28 1.30 -3.52 2.23
C ALA A 28 -0.03 -4.26 2.12
N ARG A 29 -1.03 -3.81 2.89
CA ARG A 29 -2.44 -4.14 2.65
C ARG A 29 -3.15 -2.87 2.23
N LEU A 30 -3.64 -2.83 1.00
CA LEU A 30 -4.58 -1.81 0.54
C LEU A 30 -5.94 -2.07 1.17
N ILE A 31 -6.37 -1.16 2.05
CA ILE A 31 -7.68 -1.22 2.70
C ILE A 31 -8.76 -0.79 1.71
N GLY A 32 -8.56 0.35 1.06
CA GLY A 32 -9.52 0.89 0.10
C GLY A 32 -9.22 2.33 -0.29
N LYS A 33 -10.13 2.87 -1.08
CA LYS A 33 -10.12 4.26 -1.53
C LYS A 33 -11.26 5.01 -0.83
N ALA A 34 -10.98 6.19 -0.32
CA ALA A 34 -12.00 7.05 0.30
C ALA A 34 -13.20 7.18 -0.64
N ARG A 35 -14.40 6.99 -0.08
CA ARG A 35 -15.68 7.08 -0.79
C ARG A 35 -15.93 6.07 -1.92
N ASN A 36 -15.01 5.14 -2.16
CA ASN A 36 -15.10 4.15 -3.25
C ASN A 36 -15.02 2.70 -2.75
N GLY A 37 -15.34 2.47 -1.47
CA GLY A 37 -15.43 1.14 -0.89
C GLY A 37 -14.10 0.51 -0.46
N LEU A 38 -14.23 -0.68 0.11
CA LEU A 38 -13.11 -1.52 0.53
C LEU A 38 -12.57 -2.32 -0.66
N ILE A 39 -11.25 -2.46 -0.72
CA ILE A 39 -10.54 -3.19 -1.79
C ILE A 39 -9.84 -4.44 -1.23
N GLU A 40 -9.25 -4.34 -0.04
CA GLU A 40 -8.65 -5.45 0.72
C GLU A 40 -7.68 -6.34 -0.08
N LYS A 41 -6.63 -5.72 -0.63
CA LYS A 41 -5.57 -6.40 -1.38
C LYS A 41 -4.26 -6.41 -0.59
N LYS A 42 -3.58 -7.56 -0.54
CA LYS A 42 -2.24 -7.69 0.05
C LYS A 42 -1.22 -7.69 -1.07
N GLY A 43 -0.10 -6.99 -0.88
CA GLY A 43 0.86 -6.76 -1.93
C GLY A 43 2.15 -6.11 -1.46
N LEU A 44 2.87 -5.54 -2.42
CA LEU A 44 4.03 -4.69 -2.22
C LEU A 44 3.67 -3.25 -2.54
N LEU A 45 4.03 -2.35 -1.64
CA LEU A 45 4.16 -0.93 -1.94
C LEU A 45 5.65 -0.64 -2.09
N TYR A 46 6.06 0.11 -3.10
CA TYR A 46 7.43 0.56 -3.28
C TYR A 46 7.45 1.90 -4.00
N CYS A 47 8.54 2.65 -3.86
CA CYS A 47 8.67 3.94 -4.54
C CYS A 47 10.06 4.14 -5.15
N THR A 48 10.07 4.93 -6.21
CA THR A 48 11.26 5.56 -6.80
C THR A 48 11.29 7.02 -6.34
N ALA A 49 12.16 7.85 -6.92
CA ALA A 49 12.22 9.27 -6.58
C ALA A 49 10.91 10.01 -6.90
N ASP A 50 10.24 9.63 -8.00
CA ASP A 50 9.09 10.37 -8.54
C ASP A 50 7.76 9.60 -8.41
N ASN A 51 7.79 8.29 -8.19
CA ASN A 51 6.59 7.45 -8.24
C ASN A 51 6.42 6.54 -7.01
N ILE A 52 5.17 6.31 -6.62
CA ILE A 52 4.76 5.23 -5.72
C ILE A 52 3.98 4.18 -6.52
N TYR A 53 4.31 2.91 -6.30
CA TYR A 53 3.69 1.77 -6.94
C TYR A 53 3.10 0.83 -5.91
N PHE A 54 1.94 0.26 -6.22
CA PHE A 54 1.35 -0.85 -5.50
C PHE A 54 1.11 -2.02 -6.45
N GLU A 55 1.45 -3.24 -6.01
CA GLU A 55 1.21 -4.47 -6.74
C GLU A 55 0.69 -5.55 -5.78
N ASP A 56 -0.48 -6.15 -6.06
CA ASP A 56 -1.00 -7.23 -5.23
C ASP A 56 -0.34 -8.58 -5.53
N PHE A 57 -0.45 -9.48 -4.55
CA PHE A 57 -0.08 -10.88 -4.69
C PHE A 57 -1.26 -11.70 -5.18
N ALA A 58 -0.95 -12.74 -5.95
CA ALA A 58 -1.93 -13.78 -6.26
C ALA A 58 -2.47 -14.35 -4.95
N LYS A 59 -3.80 -14.33 -4.80
CA LYS A 59 -4.46 -15.04 -3.69
C LYS A 59 -4.32 -16.53 -3.99
N SER A 60 -3.48 -17.25 -3.26
CA SER A 60 -3.59 -18.70 -3.22
C SER A 60 -4.82 -19.07 -2.38
N THR A 61 -5.74 -19.82 -2.94
CA THR A 61 -6.85 -20.40 -2.19
C THR A 61 -6.51 -21.84 -1.81
N MET A 62 -7.04 -22.34 -0.68
CA MET A 62 -6.87 -23.76 -0.31
C MET A 62 -7.48 -24.71 -1.35
N TYR A 63 -8.39 -24.21 -2.21
CA TYR A 63 -8.99 -24.96 -3.30
C TYR A 63 -8.04 -25.17 -4.50
N ASP A 64 -7.00 -24.34 -4.64
CA ASP A 64 -5.99 -24.46 -5.69
C ASP A 64 -5.19 -25.79 -5.56
N PHE A 65 -5.21 -26.41 -4.39
CA PHE A 65 -4.61 -27.72 -4.14
C PHE A 65 -5.49 -28.91 -4.57
N ILE A 66 -6.81 -28.72 -4.68
CA ILE A 66 -7.78 -29.81 -4.91
C ILE A 66 -8.25 -29.82 -6.37
N LEU A 67 -8.34 -28.66 -7.01
CA LEU A 67 -8.71 -28.51 -8.41
C LEU A 67 -7.77 -27.48 -9.04
N PRO A 68 -7.02 -27.81 -10.11
CA PRO A 68 -6.29 -26.83 -10.88
C PRO A 68 -7.32 -25.93 -11.58
N GLN A 69 -7.76 -24.86 -10.91
CA GLN A 69 -8.56 -23.85 -11.56
C GLN A 69 -7.65 -23.03 -12.47
N ASN A 70 -8.00 -22.97 -13.75
CA ASN A 70 -7.53 -21.97 -14.72
C ASN A 70 -8.11 -20.59 -14.37
N THR A 71 -8.02 -20.15 -13.12
CA THR A 71 -8.32 -18.77 -12.76
C THR A 71 -7.14 -17.93 -13.22
N ASN A 72 -7.30 -17.29 -14.38
CA ASN A 72 -6.35 -16.29 -14.88
C ASN A 72 -6.28 -15.16 -13.83
N TYR A 73 -5.27 -15.22 -12.96
CA TYR A 73 -5.02 -14.19 -11.97
C TYR A 73 -4.65 -12.90 -12.70
N GLU A 74 -5.56 -11.92 -12.64
CA GLU A 74 -5.28 -10.56 -13.08
C GLU A 74 -4.65 -9.77 -11.93
N LYS A 75 -3.40 -9.38 -12.12
CA LYS A 75 -2.64 -8.59 -11.16
C LYS A 75 -3.25 -7.20 -11.05
N PHE A 76 -3.61 -6.80 -9.84
CA PHE A 76 -3.99 -5.44 -9.52
C PHE A 76 -2.74 -4.60 -9.28
N SER A 77 -2.61 -3.52 -10.02
CA SER A 77 -1.51 -2.57 -9.85
C SER A 77 -2.02 -1.14 -9.84
N MET A 78 -1.30 -0.28 -9.12
CA MET A 78 -1.52 1.17 -9.10
C MET A 78 -0.17 1.87 -9.18
N GLN A 79 -0.16 3.03 -9.82
CA GLN A 79 0.98 3.93 -9.86
C GLN A 79 0.48 5.35 -9.58
N PHE A 80 1.27 6.09 -8.82
CA PHE A 80 0.99 7.46 -8.41
C PHE A 80 2.26 8.30 -8.52
N GLN A 81 2.16 9.55 -8.98
CA GLN A 81 3.26 10.50 -8.89
C GLN A 81 3.35 11.00 -7.45
N ILE A 82 4.57 11.13 -6.92
CA ILE A 82 4.81 11.67 -5.59
C ILE A 82 4.39 13.15 -5.53
N SER A 83 4.57 13.89 -6.61
CA SER A 83 4.13 15.30 -6.73
C SER A 83 2.61 15.48 -6.61
N ASP A 84 1.82 14.44 -6.84
CA ASP A 84 0.37 14.47 -6.66
C ASP A 84 -0.07 14.21 -5.21
N ILE A 85 0.86 13.81 -4.33
CA ILE A 85 0.58 13.48 -2.93
C ILE A 85 0.68 14.76 -2.09
N SER A 86 -0.41 15.09 -1.41
CA SER A 86 -0.46 16.19 -0.45
C SER A 86 0.25 15.84 0.85
N HIS A 87 -0.02 14.64 1.38
CA HIS A 87 0.60 14.17 2.61
C HIS A 87 0.39 12.67 2.85
N MET A 88 1.18 12.14 3.79
CA MET A 88 1.01 10.81 4.35
C MET A 88 0.82 10.89 5.87
N LEU A 89 -0.27 10.33 6.41
CA LEU A 89 -0.60 10.42 7.83
C LEU A 89 -0.95 9.06 8.43
N LYS A 90 -0.50 8.84 9.67
CA LYS A 90 -0.88 7.65 10.44
C LYS A 90 -2.24 7.85 11.09
N VAL A 91 -3.19 6.99 10.74
CA VAL A 91 -4.59 7.07 11.16
C VAL A 91 -5.04 5.77 11.82
N SER A 92 -6.19 5.80 12.51
CA SER A 92 -6.79 4.56 12.99
C SER A 92 -7.45 3.79 11.85
N GLU A 93 -7.21 2.48 11.79
CA GLU A 93 -7.78 1.61 10.77
C GLU A 93 -9.32 1.64 10.75
N PRO A 94 -10.04 1.58 11.90
CA PRO A 94 -11.50 1.70 11.89
C PRO A 94 -11.99 3.01 11.28
N SER A 95 -11.23 4.10 11.45
CA SER A 95 -11.57 5.37 10.81
C SER A 95 -11.31 5.35 9.31
N ALA A 96 -10.24 4.71 8.85
CA ALA A 96 -9.96 4.53 7.43
C ALA A 96 -11.09 3.74 6.74
N ILE A 97 -11.51 2.62 7.35
CA ILE A 97 -12.65 1.82 6.89
C ILE A 97 -13.93 2.66 6.80
N ALA A 98 -14.21 3.48 7.81
CA ALA A 98 -15.37 4.38 7.80
C ALA A 98 -15.31 5.39 6.63
N CYS A 99 -14.12 5.90 6.27
CA CYS A 99 -13.94 6.77 5.11
C CYS A 99 -14.16 6.05 3.78
N CYS A 100 -13.65 4.82 3.63
CA CYS A 100 -13.90 3.99 2.45
C CYS A 100 -15.42 3.73 2.25
N GLN A 101 -16.15 3.55 3.35
CA GLN A 101 -17.58 3.25 3.37
C GLN A 101 -18.49 4.50 3.35
N ASN A 102 -17.97 5.70 3.08
CA ASN A 102 -18.73 6.96 3.10
C ASN A 102 -19.39 7.32 4.45
N LYS A 103 -18.98 6.67 5.55
CA LYS A 103 -19.48 6.95 6.91
C LYS A 103 -18.72 8.09 7.60
N ARG A 104 -17.60 8.51 7.03
CA ARG A 104 -16.78 9.63 7.51
C ARG A 104 -16.10 10.32 6.35
N THR A 105 -15.88 11.63 6.48
CA THR A 105 -15.21 12.44 5.46
C THR A 105 -13.69 12.46 5.57
N LYS A 106 -13.14 12.40 6.79
CA LYS A 106 -11.69 12.43 7.06
C LYS A 106 -11.29 11.38 8.09
N ALA A 107 -10.16 10.72 7.89
CA ALA A 107 -9.69 9.72 8.85
C ALA A 107 -9.18 10.41 10.14
N LYS A 108 -9.30 9.72 11.28
CA LYS A 108 -8.81 10.23 12.57
C LYS A 108 -7.32 9.89 12.71
N PRO A 109 -6.44 10.89 12.91
CA PRO A 109 -5.05 10.65 13.28
C PRO A 109 -4.98 9.84 14.57
N ILE A 110 -3.99 8.98 14.69
CA ILE A 110 -3.82 8.20 15.92
C ILE A 110 -3.01 8.98 16.97
N SER A 111 -3.59 9.17 18.15
CA SER A 111 -2.85 9.74 19.28
C SER A 111 -1.88 8.72 19.89
N THR A 112 -0.87 9.19 20.64
CA THR A 112 0.14 8.32 21.28
C THR A 112 -0.48 7.24 22.16
N ILE A 113 -1.58 7.57 22.87
CA ILE A 113 -2.27 6.66 23.79
C ILE A 113 -3.12 5.62 23.03
N GLN A 114 -3.75 6.03 21.92
CA GLN A 114 -4.60 5.13 21.11
C GLN A 114 -3.80 4.04 20.37
N ARG A 115 -2.49 4.25 20.16
CA ARG A 115 -1.61 3.29 19.47
C ARG A 115 -1.56 1.91 20.11
N PHE A 116 -1.83 1.80 21.41
CA PHE A 116 -1.76 0.52 22.13
C PHE A 116 -3.01 -0.35 21.97
N PHE A 117 -4.15 0.23 21.57
CA PHE A 117 -5.45 -0.46 21.60
C PHE A 117 -6.16 -0.45 20.25
N THR A 118 -5.53 0.05 19.18
CA THR A 118 -6.18 0.19 17.88
C THR A 118 -5.19 -0.06 16.75
N SER A 119 -5.59 -0.92 15.81
CA SER A 119 -4.86 -1.12 14.55
C SER A 119 -4.71 0.19 13.78
N THR A 120 -3.60 0.33 13.09
CA THR A 120 -3.22 1.59 12.43
C THR A 120 -3.10 1.40 10.94
N ALA A 121 -3.56 2.41 10.20
CA ALA A 121 -3.33 2.54 8.78
C ALA A 121 -2.55 3.81 8.48
N TRP A 122 -2.07 3.92 7.25
CA TRP A 122 -1.48 5.10 6.65
C TRP A 122 -2.43 5.61 5.57
N GLU A 123 -2.85 6.85 5.71
CA GLU A 123 -3.53 7.61 4.68
C GLU A 123 -2.48 8.21 3.75
N ILE A 124 -2.64 7.99 2.45
CA ILE A 124 -1.95 8.74 1.40
C ILE A 124 -3.02 9.64 0.76
N GLN A 125 -2.96 10.93 1.05
CA GLN A 125 -3.88 11.94 0.55
C GLN A 125 -3.28 12.60 -0.69
N PHE A 126 -4.05 12.67 -1.75
CA PHE A 126 -3.68 13.35 -3.00
C PHE A 126 -4.19 14.80 -3.01
N ASN A 127 -3.53 15.65 -3.81
CA ASN A 127 -3.92 17.03 -4.06
C ASN A 127 -5.34 17.16 -4.66
N SER A 128 -5.88 16.08 -5.22
CA SER A 128 -7.25 15.97 -5.73
C SER A 128 -8.31 15.65 -4.67
N ASP A 129 -7.97 15.74 -3.38
CA ASP A 129 -8.80 15.33 -2.24
C ASP A 129 -9.19 13.83 -2.22
N ILE A 130 -8.54 13.00 -3.03
CA ILE A 130 -8.66 11.53 -2.99
C ILE A 130 -7.70 10.96 -1.95
N SER A 131 -8.15 10.01 -1.13
CA SER A 131 -7.28 9.27 -0.20
C SER A 131 -7.28 7.78 -0.49
N TYR A 132 -6.11 7.17 -0.40
CA TYR A 132 -5.95 5.72 -0.31
C TYR A 132 -5.42 5.34 1.08
N PHE A 133 -5.90 4.22 1.61
CA PHE A 133 -5.53 3.75 2.95
C PHE A 133 -4.79 2.43 2.87
N PHE A 134 -3.62 2.37 3.51
CA PHE A 134 -2.76 1.20 3.53
C PHE A 134 -2.35 0.81 4.95
N GLU A 135 -2.28 -0.47 5.25
CA GLU A 135 -1.39 -0.93 6.32
C GLU A 135 -0.02 -1.19 5.73
N LEU A 136 1.03 -0.70 6.40
CA LEU A 136 2.41 -0.86 5.96
C LEU A 136 3.22 -1.49 7.07
N LEU A 137 4.01 -2.50 6.71
CA LEU A 137 4.98 -3.09 7.63
C LEU A 137 6.11 -2.11 7.96
N ASN A 138 6.65 -1.43 6.94
CA ASN A 138 7.79 -0.51 7.05
C ASN A 138 7.49 0.82 6.34
N PRO A 139 6.91 1.82 7.02
CA PRO A 139 6.48 3.07 6.39
C PRO A 139 7.59 4.13 6.25
N ASN A 140 8.69 4.03 7.01
CA ASN A 140 9.66 5.13 7.19
C ASN A 140 10.22 5.69 5.88
N GLY A 141 10.59 4.81 4.94
CA GLY A 141 11.14 5.27 3.66
C GLY A 141 10.12 6.06 2.82
N PHE A 142 8.83 5.70 2.88
CA PHE A 142 7.78 6.45 2.17
C PHE A 142 7.56 7.82 2.79
N ILE A 143 7.55 7.89 4.13
CA ILE A 143 7.40 9.15 4.86
C ILE A 143 8.53 10.11 4.49
N GLU A 144 9.77 9.60 4.46
CA GLU A 144 10.94 10.42 4.12
C GLU A 144 10.85 10.97 2.69
N VAL A 145 10.43 10.13 1.73
CA VAL A 145 10.31 10.52 0.33
C VAL A 145 9.20 11.53 0.12
N ILE A 146 8.01 11.28 0.68
CA ILE A 146 6.85 12.16 0.52
C ILE A 146 7.08 13.51 1.22
N ASN A 147 7.76 13.55 2.37
CA ASN A 147 8.04 14.82 3.06
C ASN A 147 9.10 15.69 2.38
N LYS A 148 9.86 15.14 1.42
CA LYS A 148 10.92 15.85 0.69
C LYS A 148 10.46 16.41 -0.65
N ALA A 149 9.32 15.94 -1.16
CA ALA A 149 8.69 16.42 -2.39
C ALA A 149 7.88 17.69 -2.13
#